data_AF-A0A5B0RGS3-F1
#
_entry.id   AF-A0A5B0RGS3-F1
#
_cell.length_a   1.000
_cell.length_b   1.000
_cell.length_c   1.000
_cell.angle_alpha   90.00
_cell.angle_beta   90.00
_cell.angle_gamma   90.00
#
_symmetry.space_group_name_H-M   'P 1'
#
loop_
_entity.id
_entity.type
_entity.pdbx_description
1 polymer ?
#
loop_
_entity_poly.entity_id
_entity_poly.type
_entity_poly.pdbx_seq_one_letter_code
_entity_poly.pdbx_strand_id
1 'polypeptide(L)'
;MSQEARTTAILLLALQNNVSPQPTATSNAGLNQDDHQDEIEASHEGYKSNKGFRAYLRQTIRVVLLEEDIDCYGYRSSQRLKPSKTPVGRLMEMINSETPQFRKINHLPPDLTGPNDELEKFIADQVKAERSYYARLLKVGVGSDTQRTAVPSLYTLIADVYSAMHPLYKRATPAKIHADTRITKAAKIRISYLRFMVNLHRLNLPDKPKGKTVSFWDDIDEDLKRLRQKSPAYGIAYNQLIFDINQRLWNDSKTIDDVSEADQQPPSEQQVVAKINSVTANPATPQASRTTVRKTFETSRLIRKSFGSLSESLRSHHSEMASKRRGFRNHSEVALRSRFRNHGIFVSTSQRFRRAIGRSSEDLRNPFRIAL
;
A
#
# COMPACT_ATOMS: atom_id res chain seq x y z
N MET A 1 -28.68 0.13 28.47
CA MET A 1 -27.72 0.88 27.62
C MET A 1 -27.19 -0.05 26.54
N SER A 2 -27.27 0.34 25.26
CA SER A 2 -26.76 -0.51 24.17
C SER A 2 -25.22 -0.52 24.14
N GLN A 3 -24.65 -1.58 23.57
CA GLN A 3 -23.19 -1.72 23.41
C GLN A 3 -22.60 -0.53 22.63
N GLU A 4 -23.30 -0.02 21.62
CA GLU A 4 -22.91 1.18 20.89
C GLU A 4 -22.87 2.43 21.76
N ALA A 5 -23.83 2.62 22.67
CA ALA A 5 -23.81 3.76 23.59
C ALA A 5 -22.61 3.71 24.55
N ARG A 6 -22.17 2.50 24.94
CA ARG A 6 -20.96 2.30 25.75
C ARG A 6 -19.69 2.58 24.94
N THR A 7 -19.57 2.09 23.70
CA THR A 7 -18.41 2.35 22.85
C THR A 7 -18.28 3.83 22.50
N THR A 8 -19.41 4.52 22.30
CA THR A 8 -19.42 5.95 21.98
C THR A 8 -19.05 6.79 23.21
N ALA A 9 -19.49 6.40 24.41
CA ALA A 9 -19.07 7.05 25.66
C ALA A 9 -17.58 6.86 25.95
N ILE A 10 -17.01 5.67 25.66
CA ILE A 10 -15.57 5.40 25.80
C ILE A 10 -14.75 6.24 24.83
N LEU A 11 -15.20 6.40 23.58
CA LEU A 11 -14.56 7.26 22.58
C LEU A 11 -14.63 8.75 22.96
N LEU A 12 -15.73 9.20 23.55
CA LEU A 12 -15.88 10.59 24.01
C LEU A 12 -15.02 10.88 25.25
N LEU A 13 -14.92 9.93 26.19
CA LEU A 13 -14.01 10.01 27.34
C LEU A 13 -12.53 10.01 26.91
N ALA A 14 -12.17 9.21 25.90
CA ALA A 14 -10.82 9.18 25.35
C ALA A 14 -10.43 10.48 24.62
N LEU A 15 -11.41 11.24 24.13
CA LEU A 15 -11.19 12.55 23.48
C LEU A 15 -11.12 13.70 24.50
N GLN A 16 -11.79 13.60 25.64
CA GLN A 16 -11.73 14.62 26.70
C GLN A 16 -10.48 14.51 27.59
N ASN A 17 -9.84 13.35 27.67
CA ASN A 17 -8.66 13.12 28.51
C ASN A 17 -7.30 13.47 27.86
N ASN A 18 -7.27 14.00 26.63
CA ASN A 18 -6.02 14.46 25.98
C ASN A 18 -5.75 15.96 26.23
N VAL A 19 -5.91 16.40 27.47
CA VAL A 19 -5.38 17.69 27.95
C VAL A 19 -3.98 17.43 28.54
N SER A 20 -2.98 17.91 27.80
CA SER A 20 -1.57 18.22 28.14
C SER A 20 -0.91 17.59 29.39
N PRO A 21 0.32 17.05 29.28
CA PRO A 21 1.30 17.15 30.35
C PRO A 21 2.07 18.47 30.27
N GLN A 22 2.19 19.11 31.42
CA GLN A 22 3.03 20.27 31.73
C GLN A 22 4.52 19.87 31.71
N PRO A 23 5.44 20.72 31.21
CA PRO A 23 6.88 20.49 31.31
C PRO A 23 7.44 20.97 32.67
N THR A 24 8.26 20.13 33.30
CA THR A 24 9.13 20.50 34.42
C THR A 24 10.29 21.36 33.95
N ALA A 25 10.54 22.42 34.72
CA ALA A 25 11.55 23.43 34.50
C ALA A 25 13.00 22.94 34.68
N THR A 26 13.91 23.49 33.89
CA THR A 26 15.21 23.98 34.39
C THR A 26 15.68 25.20 33.61
N SER A 27 16.17 26.16 34.38
CA SER A 27 16.61 27.52 34.09
C SER A 27 17.78 27.63 33.10
N ASN A 28 17.75 28.60 32.19
CA ASN A 28 18.63 29.79 32.30
C ASN A 28 18.33 30.86 31.24
N ALA A 29 18.47 32.10 31.70
CA ALA A 29 18.09 33.35 31.06
C ALA A 29 18.93 33.71 29.83
N GLY A 30 18.31 34.46 28.92
CA GLY A 30 18.96 35.18 27.82
C GLY A 30 17.92 35.86 26.93
N LEU A 31 17.59 37.10 27.27
CA LEU A 31 16.72 38.02 26.54
C LEU A 31 17.15 38.14 25.06
N ASN A 32 16.20 38.07 24.12
CA ASN A 32 15.90 39.15 23.17
C ASN A 32 14.69 38.81 22.29
N GLN A 33 13.86 39.84 22.10
CA GLN A 33 12.74 39.91 21.18
C GLN A 33 13.20 39.74 19.73
N ASP A 34 12.41 39.05 18.90
CA ASP A 34 11.81 39.67 17.72
C ASP A 34 10.75 38.75 17.09
N ASP A 35 9.62 39.37 16.77
CA ASP A 35 8.54 38.86 15.94
C ASP A 35 9.09 38.39 14.59
N HIS A 36 8.65 37.22 14.09
CA HIS A 36 8.22 36.99 12.70
C HIS A 36 8.02 35.49 12.38
N GLN A 37 6.85 35.20 11.80
CA GLN A 37 6.50 34.04 10.95
C GLN A 37 6.34 32.64 11.56
N ASP A 38 5.07 32.30 11.80
CA ASP A 38 4.51 30.96 11.55
C ASP A 38 4.70 30.57 10.07
N GLU A 39 5.89 30.09 9.73
CA GLU A 39 6.10 29.23 8.56
C GLU A 39 6.35 27.83 9.11
N ILE A 40 5.30 27.00 9.15
CA ILE A 40 5.47 25.57 9.35
C ILE A 40 6.30 25.09 8.16
N GLU A 41 7.61 24.95 8.35
CA GLU A 41 8.51 24.29 7.43
C GLU A 41 7.85 22.96 7.02
N ALA A 42 7.34 22.92 5.79
CA ALA A 42 6.90 21.68 5.18
C ALA A 42 8.16 20.83 5.05
N SER A 43 8.36 19.91 6.00
CA SER A 43 9.54 19.05 5.99
C SER A 43 9.71 18.45 4.60
N HIS A 44 10.95 18.47 4.08
CA HIS A 44 11.31 17.94 2.75
C HIS A 44 10.89 16.47 2.55
N GLU A 45 10.43 15.79 3.62
CA GLU A 45 9.99 14.41 3.66
C GLU A 45 8.50 14.24 4.04
N GLY A 46 7.66 15.28 3.93
CA GLY A 46 6.24 15.22 4.31
C GLY A 46 5.46 14.04 3.69
N TYR A 47 5.85 13.59 2.49
CA TYR A 47 5.30 12.41 1.83
C TYR A 47 5.51 11.10 2.62
N LYS A 48 6.57 10.98 3.42
CA LYS A 48 6.87 9.78 4.22
C LYS A 48 5.84 9.56 5.32
N SER A 49 5.23 10.61 5.84
CA SER A 49 4.18 10.52 6.87
C SER A 49 2.76 10.57 6.28
N ASN A 50 2.63 10.87 4.98
CA ASN A 50 1.35 10.96 4.31
C ASN A 50 0.70 9.58 4.14
N LYS A 51 -0.36 9.33 4.93
CA LYS A 51 -1.11 8.05 4.90
C LYS A 51 -1.75 7.78 3.54
N GLY A 52 -2.23 8.81 2.85
CA GLY A 52 -2.83 8.71 1.52
C GLY A 52 -1.81 8.26 0.48
N PHE A 53 -0.64 8.89 0.48
CA PHE A 53 0.45 8.53 -0.43
C PHE A 53 0.96 7.11 -0.18
N ARG A 54 1.13 6.69 1.08
CA ARG A 54 1.50 5.31 1.41
C ARG A 54 0.46 4.29 0.94
N ALA A 55 -0.83 4.60 1.08
CA ALA A 55 -1.91 3.74 0.60
C ALA A 55 -1.90 3.62 -0.93
N TYR A 56 -1.67 4.75 -1.63
CA TYR A 56 -1.45 4.79 -3.07
C TYR A 56 -0.26 3.91 -3.48
N LEU A 57 0.92 4.12 -2.88
CA LEU A 57 2.12 3.34 -3.16
C LEU A 57 1.88 1.85 -2.96
N ARG A 58 1.34 1.44 -1.81
CA ARG A 58 1.02 0.03 -1.52
C ARG A 58 0.20 -0.58 -2.65
N GLN A 59 -0.88 0.09 -3.07
CA GLN A 59 -1.78 -0.46 -4.06
C GLN A 59 -1.12 -0.53 -5.45
N THR A 60 -0.39 0.50 -5.82
CA THR A 60 0.33 0.57 -7.09
C THR A 60 1.46 -0.45 -7.17
N ILE A 61 2.28 -0.56 -6.12
CA ILE A 61 3.38 -1.53 -6.04
C ILE A 61 2.84 -2.94 -6.23
N ARG A 62 1.73 -3.31 -5.58
CA ARG A 62 1.15 -4.65 -5.74
C ARG A 62 0.77 -4.95 -7.18
N VAL A 63 0.25 -3.97 -7.92
CA VAL A 63 -0.09 -4.17 -9.34
C VAL A 63 1.17 -4.27 -10.19
N VAL A 64 2.16 -3.40 -9.95
CA VAL A 64 3.44 -3.42 -10.67
C VAL A 64 4.20 -4.73 -10.46
N LEU A 65 4.14 -5.32 -9.25
CA LEU A 65 4.75 -6.62 -8.97
C LEU A 65 4.11 -7.79 -9.76
N LEU A 66 2.92 -7.60 -10.35
CA LEU A 66 2.26 -8.59 -11.22
C LEU A 66 2.58 -8.39 -12.70
N GLU A 67 3.32 -7.34 -13.07
CA GLU A 67 3.70 -7.10 -14.46
C GLU A 67 4.56 -8.24 -15.01
N GLU A 68 4.24 -8.66 -16.23
CA GLU A 68 4.89 -9.79 -16.90
C GLU A 68 6.35 -9.51 -17.31
N ASP A 69 6.72 -8.24 -17.42
CA ASP A 69 7.98 -7.79 -18.05
C ASP A 69 8.98 -7.15 -17.07
N ILE A 70 8.83 -7.39 -15.76
CA ILE A 70 9.82 -6.95 -14.77
C ILE A 70 11.13 -7.72 -14.95
N ASP A 71 12.25 -7.02 -15.12
CA ASP A 71 13.57 -7.62 -15.31
C ASP A 71 14.25 -7.99 -13.98
N CYS A 72 13.93 -7.27 -12.91
CA CYS A 72 14.56 -7.42 -11.60
C CYS A 72 13.64 -6.86 -10.51
N TYR A 73 13.39 -7.63 -9.46
CA TYR A 73 12.50 -7.26 -8.36
C TYR A 73 13.25 -6.63 -7.18
N GLY A 74 14.53 -6.93 -6.99
CA GLY A 74 15.33 -6.41 -5.90
C GLY A 74 15.96 -5.04 -6.20
N TYR A 75 15.78 -4.06 -5.32
CA TYR A 75 16.43 -2.75 -5.44
C TYR A 75 17.97 -2.83 -5.36
N ARG A 76 18.52 -3.59 -4.40
CA ARG A 76 19.97 -3.81 -4.33
C ARG A 76 20.48 -4.56 -5.57
N SER A 77 19.72 -5.56 -6.02
CA SER A 77 20.04 -6.33 -7.23
C SER A 77 20.03 -5.43 -8.46
N SER A 78 19.09 -4.49 -8.59
CA SER A 78 19.02 -3.60 -9.76
C SER A 78 20.24 -2.70 -9.88
N GLN A 79 20.78 -2.19 -8.77
CA GLN A 79 22.02 -1.39 -8.79
C GLN A 79 23.21 -2.18 -9.38
N ARG A 80 23.27 -3.49 -9.12
CA ARG A 80 24.35 -4.37 -9.60
C ARG A 80 24.09 -4.95 -11.00
N LEU A 81 22.86 -5.35 -11.27
CA LEU A 81 22.47 -6.08 -12.48
C LEU A 81 22.05 -5.17 -13.64
N LYS A 82 21.86 -3.87 -13.38
CA LYS A 82 21.48 -2.82 -14.35
C LYS A 82 20.31 -3.24 -15.27
N PRO A 83 19.18 -3.70 -14.70
CA PRO A 83 17.98 -4.06 -15.45
C PRO A 83 17.35 -2.82 -16.11
N SER A 84 16.58 -3.00 -17.18
CA SER A 84 15.81 -1.92 -17.80
C SER A 84 14.50 -1.66 -17.09
N LYS A 85 13.83 -2.70 -16.59
CA LYS A 85 12.51 -2.60 -15.94
C LYS A 85 12.55 -3.11 -14.49
N THR A 86 12.25 -2.23 -13.54
CA THR A 86 12.17 -2.58 -12.11
C THR A 86 10.91 -2.01 -11.48
N PRO A 87 10.41 -2.58 -10.37
CA PRO A 87 9.27 -2.01 -9.66
C PRO A 87 9.52 -0.57 -9.22
N VAL A 88 10.72 -0.25 -8.71
CA VAL A 88 11.07 1.10 -8.27
C VAL A 88 11.08 2.07 -9.46
N GLY A 89 11.72 1.70 -10.57
CA GLY A 89 11.75 2.52 -11.79
C GLY A 89 10.36 2.79 -12.35
N ARG A 90 9.50 1.78 -12.42
CA ARG A 90 8.08 1.94 -12.81
C ARG A 90 7.35 2.92 -11.91
N LEU A 91 7.52 2.80 -10.59
CA LEU A 91 6.88 3.70 -9.63
C LEU A 91 7.36 5.14 -9.79
N MET A 92 8.66 5.35 -10.01
CA MET A 92 9.24 6.67 -10.29
C MET A 92 8.69 7.27 -11.59
N GLU A 93 8.63 6.50 -12.68
CA GLU A 93 8.00 6.94 -13.93
C GLU A 93 6.55 7.36 -13.73
N MET A 94 5.78 6.55 -12.98
CA MET A 94 4.37 6.85 -12.68
C MET A 94 4.23 8.14 -11.87
N ILE A 95 5.02 8.32 -10.80
CA ILE A 95 4.98 9.52 -9.95
C ILE A 95 5.43 10.77 -10.73
N ASN A 96 6.45 10.64 -11.58
CA ASN A 96 6.90 11.73 -12.43
C ASN A 96 5.84 12.14 -13.46
N SER A 97 4.98 11.21 -13.88
CA SER A 97 3.84 11.50 -14.75
C SER A 97 2.59 12.06 -14.03
N GLU A 98 2.60 12.10 -12.69
CA GLU A 98 1.46 12.58 -11.90
C GLU A 98 1.33 14.12 -11.89
N THR A 99 0.10 14.59 -11.69
CA THR A 99 -0.23 16.01 -11.80
C THR A 99 0.38 16.86 -10.68
N PRO A 100 0.61 18.16 -10.89
CA PRO A 100 1.07 19.06 -9.82
C PRO A 100 0.16 19.03 -8.59
N GLN A 101 -1.16 18.89 -8.79
CA GLN A 101 -2.13 18.76 -7.70
C GLN A 101 -1.93 17.46 -6.90
N PHE A 102 -1.67 16.33 -7.58
CA PHE A 102 -1.34 15.09 -6.91
C PHE A 102 -0.08 15.25 -6.05
N ARG A 103 0.97 15.89 -6.60
CA ARG A 103 2.22 16.13 -5.88
C ARG A 103 2.01 16.98 -4.63
N LYS A 104 1.26 18.08 -4.75
CA LYS A 104 0.91 18.96 -3.64
C LYS A 104 0.12 18.24 -2.55
N ILE A 105 -0.93 17.48 -2.91
CA ILE A 105 -1.77 16.76 -1.93
C ILE A 105 -0.99 15.66 -1.20
N ASN A 106 -0.03 15.03 -1.89
CA ASN A 106 0.78 13.96 -1.31
C ASN A 106 2.07 14.47 -0.65
N HIS A 107 2.27 15.78 -0.57
CA HIS A 107 3.46 16.42 0.02
C HIS A 107 4.76 15.91 -0.63
N LEU A 108 4.71 15.67 -1.94
CA LEU A 108 5.88 15.28 -2.72
C LEU A 108 6.78 16.50 -2.94
N PRO A 109 8.10 16.28 -3.12
CA PRO A 109 9.03 17.35 -3.45
C PRO A 109 8.53 18.18 -4.65
N PRO A 110 8.66 19.52 -4.59
CA PRO A 110 8.13 20.41 -5.62
C PRO A 110 8.85 20.20 -6.97
N ASP A 111 10.14 19.86 -6.92
CA ASP A 111 10.94 19.52 -8.08
C ASP A 111 11.29 18.01 -8.08
N LEU A 112 10.88 17.33 -9.16
CA LEU A 112 11.23 15.94 -9.45
C LEU A 112 12.01 15.83 -10.78
N THR A 113 12.55 16.95 -11.30
CA THR A 113 13.25 17.00 -12.59
C THR A 113 14.68 16.47 -12.54
N GLY A 114 15.10 15.88 -11.41
CA GLY A 114 16.38 15.20 -11.24
C GLY A 114 16.29 13.95 -10.35
N PRO A 115 17.40 13.23 -10.16
CA PRO A 115 17.48 12.09 -9.25
C PRO A 115 17.04 12.50 -7.84
N ASN A 116 16.12 11.76 -7.25
CA ASN A 116 15.68 11.97 -5.88
C ASN A 116 15.93 10.71 -5.07
N ASP A 117 17.18 10.56 -4.63
CA ASP A 117 17.68 9.36 -3.94
C ASP A 117 16.87 9.03 -2.68
N GLU A 118 16.37 10.05 -1.97
CA GLU A 118 15.56 9.87 -0.76
C GLU A 118 14.17 9.31 -1.08
N LEU A 119 13.49 9.87 -2.09
CA LEU A 119 12.19 9.38 -2.54
C LEU A 119 12.33 7.98 -3.15
N GLU A 120 13.37 7.75 -3.94
CA GLU A 120 13.67 6.45 -4.53
C GLU A 120 13.92 5.40 -3.45
N LYS A 121 14.74 5.71 -2.44
CA LYS A 121 15.00 4.83 -1.30
C LYS A 121 13.73 4.56 -0.50
N PHE A 122 12.90 5.58 -0.27
CA PHE A 122 11.61 5.42 0.40
C PHE A 122 10.67 4.48 -0.37
N ILE A 123 10.57 4.65 -1.70
CA ILE A 123 9.79 3.77 -2.57
C ILE A 123 10.37 2.36 -2.56
N ALA A 124 11.69 2.21 -2.61
CA ALA A 124 12.36 0.92 -2.53
C ALA A 124 12.02 0.17 -1.23
N ASP A 125 11.93 0.87 -0.09
CA ASP A 125 11.50 0.27 1.18
C ASP A 125 10.02 -0.15 1.14
N GLN A 126 9.14 0.64 0.51
CA GLN A 126 7.74 0.23 0.31
C GLN A 126 7.64 -0.98 -0.64
N VAL A 127 8.43 -1.02 -1.72
CA VAL A 127 8.52 -2.14 -2.66
C VAL A 127 8.99 -3.39 -1.94
N LYS A 128 10.01 -3.29 -1.08
CA LYS A 128 10.51 -4.40 -0.27
C LYS A 128 9.40 -4.99 0.61
N ALA A 129 8.59 -4.16 1.26
CA ALA A 129 7.50 -4.62 2.12
C ALA A 129 6.42 -5.40 1.33
N GLU A 130 5.94 -4.85 0.21
CA GLU A 130 4.91 -5.53 -0.60
C GLU A 130 5.47 -6.73 -1.37
N ARG A 131 6.76 -6.71 -1.74
CA ARG A 131 7.47 -7.88 -2.28
C ARG A 131 7.54 -9.02 -1.27
N SER A 132 7.78 -8.72 0.01
CA SER A 132 7.69 -9.71 1.09
C SER A 132 6.27 -10.25 1.26
N TYR A 133 5.24 -9.43 1.05
CA TYR A 133 3.86 -9.93 1.04
C TYR A 133 3.61 -10.87 -0.13
N TYR A 134 4.05 -10.51 -1.33
CA TYR A 134 3.93 -11.36 -2.52
C TYR A 134 4.69 -12.68 -2.36
N ALA A 135 5.87 -12.64 -1.76
CA ALA A 135 6.65 -13.82 -1.42
C ALA A 135 5.86 -14.84 -0.59
N ARG A 136 5.05 -14.37 0.38
CA ARG A 136 4.22 -15.27 1.20
C ARG A 136 3.19 -16.02 0.35
N LEU A 137 2.59 -15.34 -0.62
CA LEU A 137 1.63 -15.96 -1.53
C LEU A 137 2.29 -17.00 -2.44
N LEU A 138 3.50 -16.71 -2.94
CA LEU A 138 4.26 -17.62 -3.81
C LEU A 138 4.80 -18.85 -3.07
N LYS A 139 5.03 -18.75 -1.75
CA LYS A 139 5.63 -19.80 -0.92
C LYS A 139 4.64 -20.85 -0.42
N VAL A 140 3.34 -20.64 -0.56
CA VAL A 140 2.34 -21.59 -0.05
C VAL A 140 2.61 -23.00 -0.61
N GLY A 141 2.88 -23.94 0.29
CA GLY A 141 3.20 -25.35 -0.01
C GLY A 141 4.62 -25.62 -0.51
N VAL A 142 5.34 -24.64 -1.04
CA VAL A 142 6.71 -24.81 -1.62
C VAL A 142 7.82 -24.13 -0.80
N GLY A 143 7.46 -23.45 0.29
CA GLY A 143 8.40 -22.86 1.23
C GLY A 143 9.14 -23.90 2.07
N SER A 144 10.15 -23.47 2.81
CA SER A 144 10.86 -24.29 3.80
C SER A 144 10.09 -24.42 5.12
N ASP A 145 8.76 -24.32 5.08
CA ASP A 145 7.93 -24.34 6.28
C ASP A 145 7.87 -25.76 6.81
N THR A 146 7.92 -25.92 8.14
CA THR A 146 7.92 -27.23 8.80
C THR A 146 6.59 -27.99 8.65
N GLN A 147 5.53 -27.29 8.24
CA GLN A 147 4.21 -27.87 8.06
C GLN A 147 4.04 -28.39 6.63
N ARG A 148 3.77 -29.70 6.52
CA ARG A 148 3.32 -30.32 5.27
C ARG A 148 2.03 -29.66 4.80
N THR A 149 2.17 -28.82 3.78
CA THR A 149 1.10 -28.04 3.19
C THR A 149 0.98 -28.42 1.72
N ALA A 150 -0.23 -28.71 1.26
CA ALA A 150 -0.45 -28.97 -0.15
C ALA A 150 -0.07 -27.76 -0.99
N VAL A 151 0.58 -28.00 -2.13
CA VAL A 151 0.93 -26.95 -3.08
C VAL A 151 -0.31 -26.61 -3.90
N PRO A 152 -0.75 -25.34 -3.90
CA PRO A 152 -1.90 -24.92 -4.71
C PRO A 152 -1.68 -25.26 -6.18
N SER A 153 -2.73 -25.66 -6.89
CA SER A 153 -2.69 -25.75 -8.35
C SER A 153 -2.38 -24.38 -8.95
N LEU A 154 -1.93 -24.37 -10.20
CA LEU A 154 -1.65 -23.10 -10.87
C LEU A 154 -2.93 -22.24 -11.01
N TYR A 155 -4.10 -22.88 -11.15
CA TYR A 155 -5.39 -22.21 -11.18
C TYR A 155 -5.67 -21.48 -9.86
N THR A 156 -5.51 -22.17 -8.73
CA THR A 156 -5.71 -21.61 -7.38
C THR A 156 -4.71 -20.51 -7.07
N LEU A 157 -3.41 -20.76 -7.30
CA LEU A 157 -2.35 -19.76 -7.07
C LEU A 157 -2.64 -18.43 -7.78
N ILE A 158 -3.01 -18.48 -9.06
CA ILE A 158 -3.29 -17.26 -9.84
C ILE A 158 -4.49 -16.51 -9.23
N ALA A 159 -5.55 -17.22 -8.86
CA ALA A 159 -6.72 -16.61 -8.25
C ALA A 159 -6.38 -15.94 -6.90
N ASP A 160 -5.60 -16.62 -6.06
CA ASP A 160 -5.19 -16.11 -4.74
C ASP A 160 -4.29 -14.89 -4.86
N VAL A 161 -3.28 -14.96 -5.74
CA VAL A 161 -2.37 -13.83 -6.00
C VAL A 161 -3.13 -12.61 -6.49
N TYR A 162 -3.99 -12.74 -7.50
CA TYR A 162 -4.73 -11.60 -8.02
C TYR A 162 -5.75 -11.06 -7.02
N SER A 163 -6.44 -11.92 -6.27
CA SER A 163 -7.36 -11.50 -5.22
C SER A 163 -6.67 -10.71 -4.11
N ALA A 164 -5.44 -11.10 -3.75
CA ALA A 164 -4.66 -10.46 -2.69
C ALA A 164 -3.94 -9.17 -3.13
N MET A 165 -3.46 -9.13 -4.37
CA MET A 165 -2.55 -8.10 -4.86
C MET A 165 -3.27 -7.01 -5.65
N HIS A 166 -4.33 -7.35 -6.38
CA HIS A 166 -4.96 -6.43 -7.33
C HIS A 166 -6.36 -5.99 -6.85
N PRO A 167 -6.65 -4.68 -6.76
CA PRO A 167 -7.83 -4.20 -6.06
C PRO A 167 -9.13 -4.57 -6.79
N LEU A 168 -9.10 -4.67 -8.13
CA LEU A 168 -10.26 -5.08 -8.92
C LEU A 168 -10.70 -6.53 -8.65
N TYR A 169 -9.82 -7.39 -8.14
CA TYR A 169 -10.11 -8.81 -7.96
C TYR A 169 -10.30 -9.21 -6.50
N LYS A 170 -10.22 -8.27 -5.54
CA LYS A 170 -10.33 -8.54 -4.09
C LYS A 170 -11.57 -9.36 -3.68
N ARG A 171 -12.65 -9.29 -4.45
CA ARG A 171 -13.91 -10.01 -4.23
C ARG A 171 -14.36 -10.79 -5.46
N ALA A 172 -13.47 -11.00 -6.42
CA ALA A 172 -13.76 -11.77 -7.62
C ALA A 172 -13.63 -13.27 -7.30
N THR A 173 -14.55 -14.06 -7.85
CA THR A 173 -14.43 -15.53 -7.83
C THR A 173 -13.26 -15.97 -8.72
N PRO A 174 -12.59 -17.11 -8.45
CA PRO A 174 -11.54 -17.65 -9.31
C PRO A 174 -11.92 -17.71 -10.80
N ALA A 175 -13.13 -18.18 -11.12
CA ALA A 175 -13.62 -18.24 -12.50
C ALA A 175 -13.63 -16.88 -13.21
N LYS A 176 -14.07 -15.82 -12.52
CA LYS A 176 -14.06 -14.44 -13.05
C LYS A 176 -12.64 -13.91 -13.26
N ILE A 177 -11.72 -14.21 -12.35
CA ILE A 177 -10.31 -13.82 -12.49
C ILE A 177 -9.73 -14.49 -13.74
N HIS A 178 -9.94 -15.80 -13.91
CA HIS A 178 -9.37 -16.52 -15.04
C HIS A 178 -9.96 -16.15 -16.39
N ALA A 179 -11.23 -15.74 -16.43
CA ALA A 179 -11.91 -15.26 -17.63
C ALA A 179 -11.55 -13.81 -18.02
N ASP A 180 -10.93 -13.03 -17.13
CA ASP A 180 -10.61 -11.63 -17.40
C ASP A 180 -9.42 -11.51 -18.36
N THR A 181 -9.65 -10.90 -19.53
CA THR A 181 -8.64 -10.75 -20.59
C THR A 181 -7.52 -9.78 -20.23
N ARG A 182 -7.69 -8.96 -19.18
CA ARG A 182 -6.62 -8.10 -18.65
C ARG A 182 -5.53 -8.89 -17.95
N ILE A 183 -5.85 -10.09 -17.47
CA ILE A 183 -4.87 -11.05 -16.95
C ILE A 183 -4.33 -11.85 -18.12
N THR A 184 -3.25 -11.32 -18.71
CA THR A 184 -2.61 -11.90 -19.89
C THR A 184 -2.05 -13.30 -19.61
N LYS A 185 -1.89 -14.09 -20.67
CA LYS A 185 -1.20 -15.39 -20.59
C LYS A 185 0.24 -15.22 -20.06
N ALA A 186 0.95 -14.17 -20.48
CA ALA A 186 2.31 -13.92 -20.04
C ALA A 186 2.40 -13.55 -18.55
N ALA A 187 1.42 -12.83 -17.98
CA ALA A 187 1.35 -12.60 -16.53
C ALA A 187 1.10 -13.90 -15.74
N LYS A 188 0.24 -14.79 -16.26
CA LYS A 188 0.02 -16.13 -15.65
C LYS A 188 1.31 -16.97 -15.69
N ILE A 189 2.01 -16.96 -16.82
CA ILE A 189 3.33 -17.60 -16.98
C ILE A 189 4.33 -17.03 -15.97
N ARG A 190 4.36 -15.70 -15.81
CA ARG A 190 5.23 -15.02 -14.86
C ARG A 190 5.03 -15.48 -13.42
N ILE A 191 3.78 -15.58 -12.97
CA ILE A 191 3.46 -16.11 -11.63
C ILE A 191 3.96 -17.55 -11.48
N SER A 192 3.76 -18.41 -12.49
CA SER A 192 4.24 -19.79 -12.45
C SER A 192 5.77 -19.88 -12.35
N TYR A 193 6.47 -19.03 -13.10
CA TYR A 193 7.92 -18.92 -13.07
C TYR A 193 8.42 -18.50 -11.68
N LEU A 194 7.79 -17.50 -11.07
CA LEU A 194 8.18 -17.04 -9.74
C LEU A 194 7.98 -18.13 -8.69
N ARG A 195 6.85 -18.86 -8.69
CA ARG A 195 6.66 -20.00 -7.79
C ARG A 195 7.69 -21.10 -8.07
N PHE A 196 7.99 -21.38 -9.33
CA PHE A 196 9.01 -22.36 -9.70
C PHE A 196 10.37 -22.03 -9.08
N MET A 197 10.81 -20.77 -9.24
CA MET A 197 12.10 -20.32 -8.70
C MET A 197 12.13 -20.32 -7.17
N VAL A 198 11.00 -20.08 -6.50
CA VAL A 198 10.88 -20.26 -5.05
C VAL A 198 11.12 -21.73 -4.66
N ASN A 199 10.52 -22.68 -5.38
CA ASN A 199 10.73 -24.10 -5.13
C ASN A 199 12.17 -24.55 -5.46
N LEU A 200 12.74 -24.06 -6.57
CA LEU A 200 14.12 -24.35 -6.94
C LEU A 200 15.11 -23.81 -5.89
N HIS A 201 14.83 -22.62 -5.35
CA HIS A 201 15.61 -22.08 -4.24
C HIS A 201 15.62 -23.05 -3.04
N ARG A 202 14.46 -23.62 -2.66
CA ARG A 202 14.35 -24.62 -1.60
C ARG A 202 15.22 -25.84 -1.88
N LEU A 203 15.16 -26.40 -3.10
CA LEU A 203 15.96 -27.56 -3.49
C LEU A 203 17.46 -27.29 -3.41
N ASN A 204 17.88 -26.07 -3.76
CA ASN A 204 19.29 -25.69 -3.77
C ASN A 204 19.80 -25.20 -2.41
N LEU A 205 18.94 -25.03 -1.39
CA LEU A 205 19.35 -24.57 -0.05
C LEU A 205 20.50 -25.39 0.57
N PRO A 206 20.51 -26.74 0.48
CA PRO A 206 21.59 -27.55 1.04
C PRO A 206 22.98 -27.24 0.45
N ASP A 207 23.03 -26.84 -0.82
CA ASP A 207 24.27 -26.55 -1.55
C ASP A 207 24.76 -25.11 -1.34
N LYS A 208 23.96 -24.25 -0.72
CA LYS A 208 24.32 -22.84 -0.53
C LYS A 208 25.37 -22.66 0.57
N PRO A 209 26.31 -21.70 0.42
CA PRO A 209 27.33 -21.44 1.43
C PRO A 209 26.73 -21.10 2.80
N LYS A 210 27.12 -21.85 3.82
CA LYS A 210 26.74 -21.58 5.21
C LYS A 210 27.25 -20.19 5.62
N GLY A 211 26.39 -19.39 6.26
CA GLY A 211 26.73 -18.03 6.73
C GLY A 211 26.41 -16.88 5.77
N LYS A 212 25.96 -17.16 4.54
CA LYS A 212 25.40 -16.14 3.64
C LYS A 212 23.91 -16.35 3.45
N THR A 213 23.09 -15.42 3.94
CA THR A 213 21.64 -15.42 3.68
C THR A 213 21.38 -14.96 2.25
N VAL A 214 21.36 -15.90 1.30
CA VAL A 214 20.93 -15.62 -0.08
C VAL A 214 19.40 -15.72 -0.12
N SER A 215 18.73 -14.66 -0.57
CA SER A 215 17.27 -14.67 -0.71
C SER A 215 16.90 -15.35 -2.04
N PHE A 216 15.77 -16.06 -2.09
CA PHE A 216 15.25 -16.61 -3.36
C PHE A 216 15.00 -15.52 -4.42
N TRP A 217 14.73 -14.28 -3.99
CA TRP A 217 14.66 -13.14 -4.91
C TRP A 217 16.00 -12.85 -5.61
N ASP A 218 17.13 -13.10 -4.97
CA ASP A 218 18.45 -12.92 -5.59
C ASP A 218 18.65 -13.97 -6.70
N ASP A 219 18.21 -15.21 -6.47
CA ASP A 219 18.24 -16.26 -7.49
C ASP A 219 17.33 -15.94 -8.67
N ILE A 220 16.12 -15.41 -8.40
CA ILE A 220 15.20 -14.94 -9.43
C ILE A 220 15.84 -13.82 -10.28
N ASP A 221 16.43 -12.81 -9.62
CA ASP A 221 17.00 -11.66 -10.32
C ASP A 221 18.21 -12.06 -11.19
N GLU A 222 19.04 -13.01 -10.72
CA GLU A 222 20.15 -13.57 -11.51
C GLU A 222 19.67 -14.45 -12.67
N ASP A 223 18.69 -15.33 -12.46
CA ASP A 223 18.16 -16.15 -13.55
C ASP A 223 17.47 -15.28 -14.60
N LEU A 224 16.77 -14.22 -14.20
CA LEU A 224 16.20 -13.26 -15.15
C LEU A 224 17.29 -12.54 -15.96
N LYS A 225 18.41 -12.20 -15.33
CA LYS A 225 19.57 -11.66 -16.07
C LYS A 225 20.11 -12.66 -17.07
N ARG A 226 20.26 -13.94 -16.68
CA ARG A 226 20.67 -15.02 -17.59
C ARG A 226 19.70 -15.12 -18.78
N LEU A 227 18.39 -15.11 -18.53
CA LEU A 227 17.38 -15.18 -19.58
C LEU A 227 17.41 -13.98 -20.53
N ARG A 228 17.70 -12.77 -20.03
CA ARG A 228 17.88 -11.57 -20.89
C ARG A 228 19.09 -11.65 -21.83
N GLN A 229 20.10 -12.45 -21.48
CA GLN A 229 21.27 -12.67 -22.33
C GLN A 229 21.04 -13.75 -23.40
N LYS A 230 19.88 -14.44 -23.35
CA LYS A 230 19.48 -15.44 -24.35
C LYS A 230 18.58 -14.80 -25.40
N SER A 231 18.31 -15.54 -26.49
CA SER A 231 17.39 -15.07 -27.53
C SER A 231 15.94 -14.97 -26.98
N PRO A 232 15.10 -14.09 -27.54
CA PRO A 232 13.68 -14.02 -27.14
C PRO A 232 12.95 -15.36 -27.27
N ALA A 233 13.24 -16.13 -28.32
CA ALA A 233 12.65 -17.46 -28.53
C ALA A 233 13.02 -18.43 -27.39
N TYR A 234 14.25 -18.39 -26.90
CA TYR A 234 14.68 -19.17 -25.73
C TYR A 234 13.89 -18.79 -24.49
N GLY A 235 13.77 -17.48 -24.20
CA GLY A 235 13.00 -17.00 -23.05
C GLY A 235 11.54 -17.43 -23.10
N ILE A 236 10.90 -17.36 -24.27
CA ILE A 236 9.51 -17.81 -24.48
C ILE A 236 9.39 -19.33 -24.24
N ALA A 237 10.25 -20.12 -24.88
CA ALA A 237 10.23 -21.58 -24.77
C ALA A 237 10.48 -22.04 -23.32
N TYR A 238 11.51 -21.48 -22.66
CA TYR A 238 11.85 -21.79 -21.28
C TYR A 238 10.69 -21.49 -20.32
N ASN A 239 10.11 -20.29 -20.39
CA ASN A 239 9.01 -19.90 -19.52
C ASN A 239 7.73 -20.73 -19.77
N GLN A 240 7.44 -21.11 -21.02
CA GLN A 240 6.32 -21.99 -21.33
C GLN A 240 6.55 -23.40 -20.77
N LEU A 241 7.76 -23.95 -20.87
CA LEU A 241 8.08 -25.26 -20.28
C LEU A 241 7.94 -25.23 -18.75
N ILE A 242 8.39 -24.15 -18.09
CA ILE A 242 8.21 -23.96 -16.65
C ILE A 242 6.72 -23.90 -16.25
N PHE A 243 5.90 -23.22 -17.07
CA PHE A 243 4.45 -23.17 -16.88
C PHE A 243 3.83 -24.57 -17.01
N ASP A 244 4.20 -25.31 -18.04
CA ASP A 244 3.71 -26.68 -18.30
C ASP A 244 4.12 -27.64 -17.16
N ILE A 245 5.36 -27.53 -16.65
CA ILE A 245 5.83 -28.27 -15.47
C ILE A 245 4.97 -27.92 -14.25
N ASN A 246 4.81 -26.63 -13.94
CA ASN A 246 4.01 -26.21 -12.79
C ASN A 246 2.57 -26.70 -12.82
N GLN A 247 1.96 -26.69 -14.00
CA GLN A 247 0.59 -27.15 -14.19
C GLN A 247 0.46 -28.67 -14.01
N ARG A 248 1.47 -29.43 -14.45
CA ARG A 248 1.51 -30.89 -14.31
C ARG A 248 1.75 -31.34 -12.86
N LEU A 249 2.62 -30.65 -12.12
CA LEU A 249 3.04 -31.10 -10.80
C LEU A 249 2.01 -30.84 -9.70
N TRP A 250 1.37 -29.67 -9.72
CA TRP A 250 0.61 -29.17 -8.57
C TRP A 250 -0.89 -29.10 -8.85
N ASN A 251 -1.68 -29.72 -7.98
CA ASN A 251 -3.11 -29.99 -8.17
C ASN A 251 -3.96 -29.73 -6.91
N ASP A 252 -3.52 -28.86 -6.00
CA ASP A 252 -4.16 -28.55 -4.71
C ASP A 252 -4.12 -29.69 -3.66
N SER A 253 -3.70 -30.90 -4.02
CA SER A 253 -3.61 -32.03 -3.09
C SER A 253 -2.18 -32.46 -2.78
N LYS A 254 -1.27 -32.42 -3.77
CA LYS A 254 0.12 -32.84 -3.61
C LYS A 254 0.91 -31.84 -2.78
N THR A 255 1.73 -32.36 -1.88
CA THR A 255 2.80 -31.65 -1.20
C THR A 255 4.11 -31.77 -1.97
N ILE A 256 5.15 -31.04 -1.56
CA ILE A 256 6.49 -31.14 -2.15
C ILE A 256 7.14 -32.53 -1.97
N ASP A 257 6.72 -33.29 -0.96
CA ASP A 257 7.23 -34.65 -0.67
C ASP A 257 6.62 -35.70 -1.62
N ASP A 258 5.46 -35.41 -2.24
CA ASP A 258 4.74 -36.32 -3.13
C ASP A 258 5.29 -36.31 -4.57
N VAL A 259 6.27 -35.45 -4.86
CA VAL A 259 6.83 -35.24 -6.19
C VAL A 259 8.35 -35.44 -6.13
N SER A 260 8.91 -36.22 -7.05
CA SER A 260 10.36 -36.44 -7.09
C SER A 260 11.12 -35.12 -7.29
N GLU A 261 12.32 -34.99 -6.73
CA GLU A 261 13.13 -33.78 -6.96
C GLU A 261 13.50 -33.61 -8.44
N ALA A 262 13.69 -34.70 -9.17
CA ALA A 262 14.01 -34.71 -10.60
C ALA A 262 12.89 -34.06 -11.44
N ASP A 263 11.62 -34.32 -11.09
CA ASP A 263 10.46 -33.71 -11.75
C ASP A 263 10.33 -32.21 -11.50
N GLN A 264 10.97 -31.71 -10.44
CA GLN A 264 10.92 -30.32 -10.00
C GLN A 264 12.09 -29.47 -10.55
N GLN A 265 13.01 -30.08 -11.31
CA GLN A 265 14.16 -29.40 -11.91
C GLN A 265 13.77 -28.53 -13.11
N PRO A 266 14.56 -27.48 -13.43
CA PRO A 266 14.30 -26.66 -14.60
C PRO A 266 14.44 -27.46 -15.90
N PRO A 267 13.80 -27.01 -16.99
CA PRO A 267 13.95 -27.64 -18.29
C PRO A 267 15.42 -27.69 -18.71
N SER A 268 15.83 -28.81 -19.29
CA SER A 268 17.16 -28.96 -19.87
C SER A 268 17.32 -28.12 -21.13
N GLU A 269 18.56 -27.79 -21.51
CA GLU A 269 18.85 -27.08 -22.76
C GLU A 269 18.26 -27.81 -23.99
N GLN A 270 18.31 -29.14 -24.00
CA GLN A 270 17.73 -29.95 -25.07
C GLN A 270 16.20 -29.79 -25.15
N GLN A 271 15.51 -29.76 -24.02
CA GLN A 271 14.06 -29.53 -23.98
C GLN A 271 13.70 -28.14 -24.49
N VAL A 272 14.49 -27.11 -24.13
CA VAL A 272 14.27 -25.75 -24.62
C VAL A 272 14.48 -25.67 -26.12
N VAL A 273 15.57 -26.23 -26.65
CA VAL A 273 15.84 -26.27 -28.10
C VAL A 273 14.76 -27.04 -28.86
N ALA A 274 14.32 -28.20 -28.36
CA ALA A 274 13.22 -28.95 -28.95
C ALA A 274 11.93 -28.13 -28.99
N LYS A 275 11.62 -27.38 -27.92
CA LYS A 275 10.46 -26.50 -27.88
C LYS A 275 10.58 -25.35 -28.89
N ILE A 276 11.74 -24.71 -29.01
CA ILE A 276 11.99 -23.67 -30.03
C ILE A 276 11.74 -24.23 -31.43
N ASN A 277 12.29 -25.40 -31.73
CA ASN A 277 12.13 -26.06 -33.02
C ASN A 277 10.66 -26.39 -33.30
N SER A 278 9.92 -26.89 -32.30
CA SER A 278 8.49 -27.21 -32.45
C SER A 278 7.63 -25.98 -32.77
N VAL A 279 7.94 -24.82 -32.17
CA VAL A 279 7.23 -23.56 -32.41
C VAL A 279 7.60 -22.97 -33.77
N THR A 280 8.82 -23.21 -34.24
CA THR A 280 9.31 -22.71 -35.53
C THR A 280 8.83 -23.58 -36.71
N ALA A 281 8.71 -24.91 -36.50
CA ALA A 281 8.24 -25.86 -37.50
C ALA A 281 6.72 -25.82 -37.71
N ASN A 282 5.95 -25.39 -36.70
CA ASN A 282 4.51 -25.16 -36.81
C ASN A 282 4.19 -23.67 -36.55
N PRO A 283 4.27 -22.80 -37.57
CA PRO A 283 3.92 -21.40 -37.44
C PRO A 283 2.39 -21.25 -37.42
N ALA A 284 1.74 -21.65 -36.33
CA ALA A 284 0.42 -21.12 -36.03
C ALA A 284 0.61 -19.65 -35.59
N THR A 285 0.50 -18.77 -36.61
CA THR A 285 0.39 -17.31 -36.59
C THR A 285 1.16 -16.56 -35.49
N PRO A 286 2.21 -15.78 -35.80
CA PRO A 286 2.86 -14.94 -34.80
C PRO A 286 1.89 -13.89 -34.29
N GLN A 287 1.53 -14.00 -33.01
CA GLN A 287 0.91 -12.90 -32.27
C GLN A 287 2.01 -11.83 -32.05
N ALA A 288 2.28 -11.07 -33.10
CA ALA A 288 3.07 -9.85 -33.04
C ALA A 288 2.27 -8.82 -32.26
N SER A 289 2.22 -8.94 -30.93
CA SER A 289 1.87 -7.81 -30.08
C SER A 289 3.06 -6.88 -30.07
N ARG A 290 3.15 -6.02 -31.10
CA ARG A 290 3.83 -4.74 -31.00
C ARG A 290 3.05 -3.96 -29.93
N THR A 291 3.38 -4.20 -28.67
CA THR A 291 2.76 -3.51 -27.54
C THR A 291 3.41 -2.13 -27.49
N THR A 292 2.82 -1.22 -28.26
CA THR A 292 3.08 0.21 -28.15
C THR A 292 2.87 0.64 -26.71
N VAL A 293 3.83 1.43 -26.22
CA VAL A 293 3.92 2.12 -24.92
C VAL A 293 2.61 2.87 -24.62
N ARG A 294 1.61 2.18 -24.03
CA ARG A 294 0.39 2.81 -23.48
C ARG A 294 -0.17 2.13 -22.22
N LYS A 295 0.36 0.97 -21.80
CA LYS A 295 -0.21 0.18 -20.68
C LYS A 295 0.01 0.81 -19.30
N THR A 296 1.13 1.50 -19.07
CA THR A 296 1.43 2.14 -17.76
C THR A 296 0.41 3.22 -17.39
N PHE A 297 -0.13 3.97 -18.36
CA PHE A 297 -1.11 5.03 -18.10
C PHE A 297 -2.51 4.49 -17.76
N GLU A 298 -2.92 3.33 -18.28
CA GLU A 298 -4.23 2.75 -17.95
C GLU A 298 -4.27 2.24 -16.51
N THR A 299 -3.20 1.61 -16.03
CA THR A 299 -3.09 1.13 -14.65
C THR A 299 -3.18 2.27 -13.64
N SER A 300 -2.42 3.36 -13.84
CA SER A 300 -2.51 4.57 -13.02
C SER A 300 -3.92 5.16 -13.03
N ARG A 301 -4.56 5.20 -14.20
CA ARG A 301 -5.92 5.74 -14.37
C ARG A 301 -6.98 4.87 -13.68
N LEU A 302 -6.85 3.55 -13.71
CA LEU A 302 -7.73 2.60 -13.03
C LEU A 302 -7.57 2.65 -11.51
N ILE A 303 -6.33 2.72 -11.02
CA ILE A 303 -6.06 2.93 -9.58
C ILE A 303 -6.64 4.28 -9.14
N ARG A 304 -6.45 5.35 -9.93
CA ARG A 304 -7.02 6.67 -9.66
C ARG A 304 -8.56 6.66 -9.66
N LYS A 305 -9.21 5.98 -10.61
CA LYS A 305 -10.68 5.82 -10.63
C LYS A 305 -11.20 5.08 -9.39
N SER A 306 -10.50 4.03 -8.97
CA SER A 306 -10.83 3.29 -7.75
C SER A 306 -10.70 4.16 -6.49
N PHE A 307 -9.64 4.98 -6.41
CA PHE A 307 -9.44 5.92 -5.30
C PHE A 307 -10.40 7.11 -5.34
N GLY A 308 -10.72 7.63 -6.52
CA GLY A 308 -11.73 8.66 -6.74
C GLY A 308 -13.09 8.20 -6.21
N SER A 309 -13.53 7.00 -6.61
CA SER A 309 -14.78 6.38 -6.15
C SER A 309 -14.82 6.15 -4.62
N LEU A 310 -13.71 5.69 -4.01
CA LEU A 310 -13.61 5.56 -2.56
C LEU A 310 -13.64 6.91 -1.83
N SER A 311 -12.98 7.93 -2.39
CA SER A 311 -12.96 9.28 -1.82
C SER A 311 -14.30 10.00 -1.95
N GLU A 312 -15.03 9.78 -3.05
CA GLU A 312 -16.39 10.28 -3.27
C GLU A 312 -17.40 9.57 -2.38
N SER A 313 -17.25 8.26 -2.17
CA SER A 313 -18.08 7.50 -1.22
C SER A 313 -17.90 8.01 0.21
N LEU A 314 -16.65 8.29 0.64
CA LEU A 314 -16.36 8.89 1.95
C LEU A 314 -16.85 10.34 2.07
N ARG A 315 -16.75 11.14 1.01
CA ARG A 315 -17.23 12.53 0.97
C ARG A 315 -18.76 12.59 0.93
N SER A 316 -19.41 11.65 0.26
CA SER A 316 -20.87 11.46 0.24
C SER A 316 -21.38 11.04 1.63
N HIS A 317 -20.72 10.09 2.30
CA HIS A 317 -21.06 9.70 3.67
C HIS A 317 -20.91 10.84 4.68
N HIS A 318 -19.87 11.68 4.53
CA HIS A 318 -19.70 12.88 5.37
C HIS A 318 -20.74 13.97 5.05
N SER A 319 -21.12 14.14 3.78
CA SER A 319 -22.16 15.07 3.34
C SER A 319 -23.55 14.63 3.81
N GLU A 320 -23.85 13.33 3.77
CA GLU A 320 -25.10 12.75 4.27
C GLU A 320 -25.21 12.90 5.80
N MET A 321 -24.11 12.67 6.53
CA MET A 321 -24.02 12.95 7.97
C MET A 321 -24.19 14.45 8.29
N ALA A 322 -23.62 15.34 7.48
CA ALA A 322 -23.77 16.79 7.63
C ALA A 322 -25.18 17.30 7.25
N SER A 323 -25.85 16.63 6.31
CA SER A 323 -27.24 16.91 5.91
C SER A 323 -28.23 16.41 6.96
N LYS A 324 -28.01 15.21 7.52
CA LYS A 324 -28.76 14.70 8.70
C LYS A 324 -28.58 15.63 9.90
N ARG A 325 -27.37 16.13 10.18
CA ARG A 325 -27.14 17.13 11.26
C ARG A 325 -27.84 18.48 11.03
N ARG A 326 -28.01 18.92 9.78
CA ARG A 326 -28.81 20.13 9.45
C ARG A 326 -30.31 19.90 9.54
N GLY A 327 -30.81 18.72 9.14
CA GLY A 327 -32.23 18.33 9.31
C GLY A 327 -32.66 18.25 10.78
N PHE A 328 -31.79 17.74 11.66
CA PHE A 328 -32.06 17.72 13.11
C PHE A 328 -32.06 19.11 13.76
N ARG A 329 -31.29 20.07 13.22
CA ARG A 329 -31.26 21.46 13.72
C ARG A 329 -32.52 22.24 13.31
N ASN A 330 -33.06 21.97 12.13
CA ASN A 330 -34.27 22.62 11.65
C ASN A 330 -35.56 22.06 12.28
N HIS A 331 -35.58 20.77 12.65
CA HIS A 331 -36.70 20.19 13.39
C HIS A 331 -36.72 20.57 14.88
N SER A 332 -35.56 20.87 15.49
CA SER A 332 -35.51 21.33 16.89
C SER A 332 -35.92 22.81 17.04
N GLU A 333 -35.68 23.67 16.05
CA GLU A 333 -36.15 25.06 16.07
C GLU A 333 -37.67 25.18 15.86
N VAL A 334 -38.28 24.31 15.04
CA VAL A 334 -39.74 24.29 14.85
C VAL A 334 -40.46 23.69 16.06
N ALA A 335 -39.84 22.72 16.75
CA ALA A 335 -40.39 22.13 17.97
C ALA A 335 -40.24 23.03 19.22
N LEU A 336 -39.27 23.94 19.27
CA LEU A 336 -39.12 24.92 20.34
C LEU A 336 -40.03 26.15 20.19
N ARG A 337 -40.49 26.46 18.97
CA ARG A 337 -41.46 27.55 18.74
C ARG A 337 -42.92 27.14 18.93
N SER A 338 -43.25 25.84 18.95
CA SER A 338 -44.62 25.37 19.21
C SER A 338 -44.93 25.10 20.69
N ARG A 339 -43.92 25.08 21.58
CA ARG A 339 -44.10 24.83 23.02
C ARG A 339 -44.23 26.08 23.90
N PHE A 340 -44.13 27.29 23.35
CA PHE A 340 -44.28 28.55 24.09
C PHE A 340 -45.62 29.29 23.82
N ARG A 341 -46.69 28.56 23.46
CA ARG A 341 -48.04 29.14 23.25
C ARG A 341 -49.13 28.64 24.18
N ASN A 342 -48.83 27.77 25.14
CA ASN A 342 -49.79 27.35 26.15
C ASN A 342 -49.22 27.63 27.54
N HIS A 343 -50.00 28.35 28.35
CA HIS A 343 -49.73 28.91 29.69
C HIS A 343 -49.30 30.38 29.67
N GLY A 344 -50.28 31.25 29.43
CA GLY A 344 -50.24 32.60 29.96
C GLY A 344 -50.76 32.60 31.40
N ILE A 345 -49.98 33.16 32.33
CA ILE A 345 -50.46 34.11 33.35
C ILE A 345 -49.35 35.15 33.52
N PHE A 346 -49.79 36.40 33.55
CA PHE A 346 -49.06 37.65 33.44
C PHE A 346 -49.14 38.36 34.80
N VAL A 347 -48.02 38.79 35.40
CA VAL A 347 -48.00 39.97 36.29
C VAL A 347 -46.68 40.73 36.14
N SER A 348 -46.82 41.91 35.55
CA SER A 348 -46.09 43.19 35.69
C SER A 348 -45.16 43.31 36.91
N THR A 349 -43.99 43.99 36.89
CA THR A 349 -43.89 45.44 36.66
C THR A 349 -42.43 45.87 36.49
N SER A 350 -42.19 46.75 35.51
CA SER A 350 -40.97 47.54 35.35
C SER A 350 -40.77 48.53 36.50
N GLN A 351 -39.53 48.78 36.93
CA GLN A 351 -38.92 50.12 36.99
C GLN A 351 -37.63 50.12 37.83
N ARG A 352 -36.61 50.82 37.28
CA ARG A 352 -35.66 51.70 38.00
C ARG A 352 -34.63 51.00 38.91
N PHE A 353 -33.33 51.32 38.94
CA PHE A 353 -32.71 52.63 38.92
C PHE A 353 -31.19 52.51 38.61
N ARG A 354 -30.60 53.59 38.07
CA ARG A 354 -29.17 53.80 37.86
C ARG A 354 -28.46 54.22 39.17
N ARG A 355 -27.11 54.12 39.17
CA ARG A 355 -26.11 54.89 39.96
C ARG A 355 -26.06 54.53 41.46
N ALA A 356 -24.94 54.59 42.19
CA ALA A 356 -23.54 54.92 41.94
C ALA A 356 -22.75 54.69 43.24
N ILE A 357 -21.45 54.37 43.11
CA ILE A 357 -20.28 54.89 43.86
C ILE A 357 -20.16 54.67 45.39
N GLY A 358 -18.98 54.17 45.76
CA GLY A 358 -18.21 54.52 46.98
C GLY A 358 -18.30 53.51 48.13
N ARG A 359 -17.27 53.23 48.94
CA ARG A 359 -15.86 53.66 49.07
C ARG A 359 -15.33 53.00 50.36
N SER A 360 -14.01 52.76 50.45
CA SER A 360 -13.16 52.64 51.68
C SER A 360 -13.49 51.54 52.71
N SER A 361 -12.61 51.02 53.56
CA SER A 361 -11.19 51.27 53.94
C SER A 361 -10.75 50.06 54.79
N GLU A 362 -9.44 49.75 54.79
CA GLU A 362 -8.57 49.31 55.93
C GLU A 362 -9.07 48.16 56.87
N ASP A 363 -8.28 47.18 57.31
CA ASP A 363 -6.97 47.35 57.97
C ASP A 363 -6.30 45.99 58.30
N LEU A 364 -4.97 46.02 58.39
CA LEU A 364 -4.04 45.27 59.28
C LEU A 364 -3.97 43.72 59.28
N ARG A 365 -2.77 43.17 58.99
CA ARG A 365 -1.78 42.74 60.02
C ARG A 365 -0.50 42.14 59.42
N ASN A 366 0.62 42.72 59.83
CA ASN A 366 1.99 42.16 59.86
C ASN A 366 2.14 41.30 61.16
N PRO A 367 3.05 40.32 61.26
CA PRO A 367 4.37 40.63 61.87
C PRO A 367 5.59 39.79 61.38
N PHE A 368 6.79 40.40 61.50
CA PHE A 368 8.12 39.91 62.02
C PHE A 368 8.46 38.38 62.00
N ARG A 369 9.70 37.85 61.90
CA ARG A 369 11.10 38.25 62.24
C ARG A 369 12.03 37.10 61.74
N ILE A 370 13.16 37.35 61.07
CA ILE A 370 14.59 37.28 61.52
C ILE A 370 15.10 35.94 62.13
N ALA A 371 16.31 35.56 61.65
CA ALA A 371 17.41 34.74 62.24
C ALA A 371 17.70 33.49 61.36
N LEU A 372 18.92 33.19 60.88
CA LEU A 372 20.30 33.55 61.23
C LEU A 372 21.17 33.56 59.96
#